data_AF-A0A1V4B0C5-F1
#
_entry.id   AF-A0A1V4B0C5-F1
#
_cell.length_a   1.000
_cell.length_b   1.000
_cell.length_c   1.000
_cell.angle_alpha   90.00
_cell.angle_beta   90.00
_cell.angle_gamma   90.00
#
_symmetry.space_group_name_H-M   'P 1'
#
loop_
_entity.id
_entity.type
_entity.pdbx_description
1 polymer ?
#
loop_
_entity_poly.entity_id
_entity_poly.type
_entity_poly.pdbx_seq_one_letter_code
_entity_poly.pdbx_strand_id
1 'polypeptide(L)' 'MKKIMLSTALVMAAFAANAADLHPKCEEYFKAVDAYVEKAPAAVKQQMSAGKEQMKMMPAAAQGQACEAALEQLKQMPKM' A
#
# COMPACT_ATOMS: atom_id res chain seq x y z
N MET A 1 0.05 40.89 7.24
CA MET A 1 0.63 39.93 6.28
C MET A 1 2.14 39.87 6.47
N LYS A 2 2.67 38.70 6.86
CA LYS A 2 4.01 38.17 6.49
C LYS A 2 4.35 36.97 7.39
N LYS A 3 4.49 35.81 6.74
CA LYS A 3 5.57 34.84 6.95
C LYS A 3 5.63 34.14 8.31
N ILE A 4 4.93 33.02 8.43
CA ILE A 4 5.54 31.83 9.04
C ILE A 4 5.35 30.70 8.04
N MET A 5 6.40 30.48 7.26
CA MET A 5 6.56 29.30 6.42
C MET A 5 6.49 28.08 7.33
N LEU A 6 5.48 27.26 7.12
CA LEU A 6 5.30 25.96 7.74
C LEU A 6 6.42 25.06 7.19
N SER A 7 7.56 25.06 7.85
CA SER A 7 8.67 24.15 7.59
C SER A 7 8.27 22.73 8.01
N THR A 8 7.34 22.14 7.29
CA THR A 8 7.14 20.69 7.27
C THR A 8 8.03 20.15 6.17
N ALA A 9 9.34 20.25 6.38
CA ALA A 9 10.30 19.36 5.75
C ALA A 9 10.02 17.97 6.31
N LEU A 10 9.01 17.32 5.75
CA LEU A 10 8.77 15.90 5.89
C LEU A 10 10.06 15.24 5.43
N VAL A 11 10.80 14.71 6.40
CA VAL A 11 12.03 13.95 6.22
C VAL A 11 11.72 12.81 5.24
N MET A 12 11.99 13.06 3.96
CA MET A 12 12.03 12.04 2.94
C MET A 12 13.42 11.42 2.94
N ALA A 13 13.41 10.10 2.86
CA ALA A 13 14.50 9.22 2.48
C ALA A 13 15.61 8.98 3.52
N ALA A 14 15.41 7.94 4.32
CA ALA A 14 16.41 6.86 4.45
C ALA A 14 15.78 5.62 5.11
N PHE A 15 14.99 4.87 4.35
CA PHE A 15 14.72 3.46 4.68
C PHE A 15 14.97 2.61 3.44
N ALA A 16 16.22 2.63 2.98
CA ALA A 16 16.74 1.52 2.19
C ALA A 16 17.00 0.34 3.14
N ALA A 17 16.70 -0.85 2.65
CA ALA A 17 16.89 -2.14 3.31
C ALA A 17 15.90 -2.45 4.43
N ASN A 18 14.74 -2.98 4.05
CA ASN A 18 14.23 -4.17 4.70
C ASN A 18 13.52 -5.03 3.65
N ALA A 19 14.20 -6.09 3.20
CA ALA A 19 13.52 -7.31 2.80
C ALA A 19 12.97 -7.99 4.08
N ALA A 20 12.24 -7.23 4.90
CA ALA A 20 11.49 -7.78 6.00
C ALA A 20 10.33 -8.54 5.38
N ASP A 21 10.18 -9.81 5.76
CA ASP A 21 9.04 -10.63 5.40
C ASP A 21 7.76 -9.81 5.51
N LEU A 22 7.03 -9.77 4.39
CA LEU A 22 5.78 -9.05 4.29
C LEU A 22 4.85 -9.54 5.39
N HIS A 23 4.24 -8.63 6.16
CA HIS A 23 3.33 -9.02 7.23
C HIS A 23 2.25 -9.97 6.68
N PRO A 24 1.86 -11.06 7.37
CA PRO A 24 0.94 -12.06 6.84
C PRO A 24 -0.38 -11.49 6.27
N LYS A 25 -0.90 -10.42 6.90
CA LYS A 25 -2.07 -9.67 6.41
C LYS A 25 -1.87 -9.02 5.04
N CYS A 26 -0.67 -8.57 4.73
CA CYS A 26 -0.34 -8.09 3.40
C CYS A 26 -0.19 -9.21 2.39
N GLU A 27 0.23 -10.41 2.79
CA GLU A 27 0.24 -11.56 1.89
C GLU A 27 -1.18 -11.94 1.50
N GLU A 28 -2.10 -11.96 2.46
CA GLU A 28 -3.55 -12.16 2.23
C GLU A 28 -4.10 -11.08 1.28
N TYR A 29 -3.81 -9.80 1.56
CA TYR A 29 -4.20 -8.68 0.70
C TYR A 29 -3.63 -8.82 -0.72
N PHE A 30 -2.35 -9.15 -0.87
CA PHE A 30 -1.71 -9.23 -2.19
C PHE A 30 -2.30 -10.36 -3.02
N LYS A 31 -2.56 -11.52 -2.41
CA LYS A 31 -3.26 -12.63 -3.06
C LYS A 31 -4.68 -12.24 -3.50
N ALA A 32 -5.42 -11.54 -2.64
CA ALA A 32 -6.76 -11.07 -2.98
C ALA A 32 -6.73 -10.05 -4.12
N VAL A 33 -5.76 -9.14 -4.12
CA VAL A 33 -5.50 -8.21 -5.22
C VAL A 33 -5.17 -8.96 -6.50
N ASP A 34 -4.28 -9.95 -6.46
CA ASP A 34 -3.89 -10.73 -7.63
C ASP A 34 -5.08 -11.45 -8.27
N ALA A 35 -5.94 -12.05 -7.44
CA ALA A 35 -7.20 -12.64 -7.91
C ALA A 35 -8.17 -11.59 -8.48
N TYR A 36 -8.25 -10.40 -7.87
CA TYR A 36 -9.09 -9.31 -8.32
C TYR A 36 -8.65 -8.76 -9.68
N VAL A 37 -7.34 -8.54 -9.85
CA VAL A 37 -6.78 -7.94 -11.07
C VAL A 37 -6.67 -8.92 -12.23
N GLU A 38 -6.80 -10.22 -11.99
CA GLU A 38 -6.79 -11.25 -13.04
C GLU A 38 -7.91 -11.02 -14.07
N LYS A 39 -9.07 -10.54 -13.60
CA LYS A 39 -10.23 -10.21 -14.43
C LYS A 39 -10.39 -8.70 -14.68
N ALA A 40 -9.53 -7.88 -14.09
CA ALA A 40 -9.63 -6.44 -14.16
C ALA A 40 -8.96 -5.86 -15.43
N PRO A 41 -9.34 -4.64 -15.85
CA PRO A 41 -8.63 -3.91 -16.88
C PRO A 41 -7.18 -3.62 -16.48
N ALA A 42 -6.29 -3.51 -17.47
CA ALA A 42 -4.86 -3.25 -17.25
C ALA A 42 -4.58 -2.01 -16.37
N ALA A 43 -5.39 -0.96 -16.51
CA ALA A 43 -5.29 0.25 -15.69
C ALA A 43 -5.50 -0.04 -14.19
N VAL A 44 -6.46 -0.90 -13.84
CA VAL A 44 -6.72 -1.30 -12.45
C VAL A 44 -5.57 -2.16 -11.92
N LYS A 45 -5.02 -3.05 -12.76
CA LYS A 45 -3.86 -3.87 -12.41
C LYS A 45 -2.62 -3.02 -12.07
N GLN A 46 -2.36 -1.96 -12.84
CA GLN A 46 -1.27 -1.02 -12.56
C GLN A 46 -1.49 -0.29 -11.23
N GLN A 47 -2.68 0.26 -11.00
CA GLN A 47 -3.00 0.97 -9.76
C GLN A 47 -2.81 0.06 -8.53
N MET A 48 -3.30 -1.17 -8.59
CA MET A 48 -3.19 -2.12 -7.49
C MET A 48 -1.75 -2.59 -7.27
N SER A 49 -0.97 -2.77 -8.33
CA SER A 49 0.45 -3.12 -8.22
C SER A 49 1.26 -2.02 -7.53
N ALA A 50 0.99 -0.75 -7.88
CA ALA A 50 1.60 0.40 -7.21
C ALA A 50 1.19 0.47 -5.72
N GLY A 51 -0.08 0.20 -5.40
CA GLY A 51 -0.54 0.10 -4.01
C GLY A 51 0.17 -1.01 -3.22
N LYS A 52 0.41 -2.17 -3.84
CA LYS A 52 1.21 -3.25 -3.22
C LYS A 52 2.67 -2.82 -2.99
N GLU A 53 3.29 -2.11 -3.92
CA GLU A 53 4.65 -1.58 -3.71
C GLU A 53 4.72 -0.55 -2.58
N GLN A 54 3.74 0.34 -2.48
CA GLN A 54 3.63 1.26 -1.34
C GLN A 54 3.56 0.50 0.00
N MET A 55 2.81 -0.60 0.05
CA MET A 55 2.68 -1.42 1.26
C MET A 55 3.99 -2.14 1.63
N LYS A 56 4.79 -2.54 0.64
CA LYS A 56 6.13 -3.12 0.84
C LYS A 56 7.15 -2.12 1.37
N MET A 57 6.99 -0.85 1.02
CA MET A 57 7.87 0.23 1.47
C MET A 57 7.56 0.69 2.91
N MET A 58 6.48 0.21 3.53
CA MET A 58 6.12 0.59 4.90
C MET A 58 6.85 -0.26 5.94
N PRO A 59 7.14 0.30 7.13
CA PRO A 59 7.65 -0.46 8.26
C PRO A 59 6.69 -1.59 8.66
N ALA A 60 7.21 -2.76 9.02
CA ALA A 60 6.41 -3.94 9.42
C ALA A 60 5.38 -3.63 10.52
N ALA A 61 5.72 -2.73 11.46
CA ALA A 61 4.84 -2.28 12.54
C ALA A 61 3.55 -1.57 12.05
N ALA A 62 3.59 -0.90 10.90
CA ALA A 62 2.45 -0.22 10.29
C ALA A 62 1.83 -1.02 9.13
N GLN A 63 2.60 -1.92 8.55
CA GLN A 63 2.24 -2.70 7.38
C GLN A 63 1.01 -3.59 7.64
N GLY A 64 0.92 -4.24 8.79
CA GLY A 64 -0.23 -5.10 9.14
C GLY A 64 -1.57 -4.37 9.12
N GLN A 65 -1.67 -3.24 9.83
CA GLN A 65 -2.91 -2.44 9.91
C GLN A 65 -3.29 -1.84 8.55
N ALA A 66 -2.31 -1.34 7.80
CA ALA A 66 -2.57 -0.74 6.49
C ALA A 66 -3.05 -1.77 5.48
N CYS A 67 -2.48 -2.99 5.46
CA CYS A 67 -2.95 -4.06 4.59
C CYS A 67 -4.29 -4.64 5.02
N GLU A 68 -4.59 -4.65 6.33
CA GLU A 68 -5.91 -5.04 6.81
C GLU A 68 -6.98 -4.06 6.30
N ALA A 69 -6.74 -2.76 6.47
CA ALA A 69 -7.63 -1.73 5.94
C ALA A 69 -7.78 -1.81 4.41
N ALA A 70 -6.67 -2.03 3.68
CA ALA A 70 -6.69 -2.19 2.23
C ALA A 70 -7.44 -3.46 1.79
N LEU A 71 -7.32 -4.56 2.54
CA LEU A 71 -8.05 -5.79 2.29
C LEU A 71 -9.56 -5.59 2.51
N GLU A 72 -9.97 -4.84 3.52
CA GLU A 72 -11.37 -4.48 3.72
C GLU A 72 -11.91 -3.60 2.60
N GLN A 73 -11.14 -2.61 2.15
CA GLN A 73 -11.50 -1.80 0.98
C GLN A 73 -11.66 -2.64 -0.28
N LEU A 74 -10.75 -3.59 -0.51
CA LEU A 74 -10.83 -4.50 -1.65
C LEU A 74 -12.08 -5.38 -1.61
N LYS A 75 -12.52 -5.82 -0.42
CA LYS A 75 -13.79 -6.56 -0.27
C LYS A 75 -15.01 -5.72 -0.62
N GLN A 76 -14.94 -4.41 -0.46
CA GLN A 76 -16.01 -3.48 -0.84
C GLN A 76 -15.96 -3.07 -2.32
N MET A 77 -14.88 -3.37 -3.02
CA MET A 77 -14.82 -3.12 -4.46
C MET A 77 -15.84 -3.99 -5.20
N PRO A 78 -16.43 -3.46 -6.29
CA PRO A 78 -17.30 -4.26 -7.14
C PRO A 78 -16.52 -5.47 -7.66
N LYS A 79 -17.13 -6.65 -7.53
CA LYS A 79 -16.55 -7.90 -8.02
C LYS A 79 -16.37 -7.79 -9.54
N MET A 80 -15.18 -8.16 -10.01
CA MET A 80 -14.80 -8.22 -11.43
C MET A 80 -15.22 -9.53 -12.06
#